data_AF-A0A2M8TWU4-F1
#
_entry.id   AF-A0A2M8TWU4-F1
#
_cell.length_a   1.000
_cell.length_b   1.000
_cell.length_c   1.000
_cell.angle_alpha   90.00
_cell.angle_beta   90.00
_cell.angle_gamma   90.00
#
_symmetry.space_group_name_H-M   'P 1'
#
loop_
_entity.id
_entity.type
_entity.pdbx_description
1 polymer ?
#
loop_
_entity_poly.entity_id
_entity_poly.type
_entity_poly.pdbx_seq_one_letter_code
_entity_poly.pdbx_strand_id
1 'polypeptide(L)'
;MKKLRLIHLFLLLFLAIGMYATEPISGYFRIKNAHMRADGKQYVQVTGKYQAQPNQTVDAVKTQPGSVIQLEAKWDNAKNRYIVTTLRSQGVDVINGYLLKAIEMFKNKIDQKLKDNLGTGGLYSSAKLGFERILAQWDLDMHLEKTTTKNGAEAYYAYATVPSMQPLVDGYEKAIKVLEIFNPAAVSQIDNAFVDYPEVLTALKKGNADEVWKAVEKYAVQLIIARFGADSDLAKVVKYYFDNDRINHGQTYYLMEGDHISKTKENGRDVNKYVEGEAKFDFCNNNLTDDTYGPELPVAGDAAKWILEPVKDGVADYFGVAPAEKMKGKNGKYFTSLYTDFPMKIVDNMNAYIVESIGTTGAQKGYAQCKKIASQGEVIPAGTPIVLECESTQSNANRLLPVADASPALANNILKGVFFDEPKANLEVSGKTVRVFNINPKTTARNPLGFYRYKGTIIKGNRAFLLIDANSSGAKLDGYDMEEEGIVNGIDEVTTTTVEIDANAVYYDLQGRRVDHPVRGIYIVNGKKVIIK
;
A
#
# COMPACT_ATOMS: atom_id res chain seq x y z
N MET A 1 -7.25 -61.31 18.20
CA MET A 1 -8.38 -60.41 18.57
C MET A 1 -8.24 -59.99 20.03
N LYS A 2 -8.53 -58.72 20.34
CA LYS A 2 -8.52 -58.07 21.68
C LYS A 2 -7.24 -57.34 22.18
N LYS A 3 -6.40 -56.78 21.30
CA LYS A 3 -5.52 -55.62 21.64
C LYS A 3 -5.37 -54.63 20.47
N LEU A 4 -6.47 -54.38 19.76
CA LEU A 4 -6.58 -53.40 18.67
C LEU A 4 -7.76 -52.42 18.86
N ARG A 5 -8.12 -52.13 20.12
CA ARG A 5 -9.26 -51.27 20.49
C ARG A 5 -8.99 -50.29 21.64
N LEU A 6 -7.73 -49.87 21.83
CA LEU A 6 -7.41 -48.76 22.75
C LEU A 6 -6.85 -47.52 22.05
N ILE A 7 -6.34 -47.66 20.82
CA ILE A 7 -5.90 -46.53 19.98
C ILE A 7 -7.08 -45.88 19.23
N HIS A 8 -8.18 -46.62 19.02
CA HIS A 8 -9.41 -46.09 18.42
C HIS A 8 -10.42 -45.52 19.43
N LEU A 9 -10.13 -45.58 20.74
CA LEU A 9 -10.98 -44.98 21.79
C LEU A 9 -10.36 -43.71 22.40
N PHE A 10 -9.05 -43.49 22.22
CA PHE A 10 -8.43 -42.18 22.48
C PHE A 10 -8.64 -41.18 21.34
N LEU A 11 -9.06 -41.65 20.16
CA LEU A 11 -9.52 -40.82 19.03
C LEU A 11 -11.01 -40.39 19.13
N LEU A 12 -11.69 -40.71 20.24
CA LEU A 12 -13.10 -40.38 20.48
C LEU A 12 -13.34 -39.67 21.83
N LEU A 13 -12.28 -39.17 22.48
CA LEU A 13 -12.34 -38.39 23.72
C LEU A 13 -11.71 -36.98 23.61
N PHE A 14 -11.62 -36.46 22.38
CA PHE A 14 -11.48 -35.03 22.10
C PHE A 14 -12.71 -34.54 21.34
N LEU A 15 -13.85 -34.55 22.02
CA LEU A 15 -15.00 -33.75 21.65
C LEU A 15 -15.46 -33.00 22.89
N ALA A 16 -15.55 -31.67 22.73
CA ALA A 16 -16.11 -30.69 23.65
C ALA A 16 -15.21 -30.13 24.78
N ILE A 17 -13.99 -29.71 24.45
CA ILE A 17 -13.63 -28.30 24.61
C ILE A 17 -12.89 -27.92 23.33
N GLY A 18 -13.64 -27.59 22.29
CA GLY A 18 -13.08 -26.78 21.23
C GLY A 18 -12.69 -25.45 21.86
N MET A 19 -11.44 -25.31 22.29
CA MET A 19 -10.77 -24.04 22.02
C MET A 19 -10.96 -23.84 20.52
N TYR A 20 -11.93 -23.02 20.14
CA TYR A 20 -11.95 -22.44 18.81
C TYR A 20 -10.57 -21.78 18.71
N ALA A 21 -9.61 -22.44 18.08
CA ALA A 21 -8.40 -21.79 17.66
C ALA A 21 -8.88 -20.78 16.63
N THR A 22 -9.11 -19.54 17.08
CA THR A 22 -9.55 -18.47 16.21
C THR A 22 -8.49 -18.35 15.13
N GLU A 23 -8.87 -18.60 13.88
CA GLU A 23 -7.91 -18.63 12.78
C GLU A 23 -7.17 -17.28 12.67
N PRO A 24 -5.88 -17.30 12.32
CA PRO A 24 -5.15 -16.06 12.04
C PRO A 24 -5.86 -15.29 10.92
N ILE A 25 -5.82 -13.96 11.00
CA ILE A 25 -6.29 -13.13 9.90
C ILE A 25 -5.13 -13.02 8.92
N SER A 26 -5.37 -13.39 7.65
CA SER A 26 -4.35 -13.38 6.60
C SER A 26 -4.97 -13.09 5.25
N GLY A 27 -4.32 -12.25 4.45
CA GLY A 27 -4.74 -11.94 3.08
C GLY A 27 -5.01 -10.45 2.82
N TYR A 28 -5.85 -10.19 1.81
CA TYR A 28 -6.14 -8.86 1.29
C TYR A 28 -7.57 -8.46 1.58
N PHE A 29 -7.74 -7.26 2.15
CA PHE A 29 -9.02 -6.77 2.63
C PHE A 29 -9.25 -5.33 2.18
N ARG A 30 -10.52 -4.97 2.11
CA ARG A 30 -10.99 -3.61 2.30
C ARG A 30 -11.36 -3.42 3.75
N ILE A 31 -10.95 -2.29 4.31
CA ILE A 31 -11.31 -1.90 5.68
C ILE A 31 -12.42 -0.88 5.58
N LYS A 32 -13.57 -1.19 6.19
CA LYS A 32 -14.78 -0.39 6.15
C LYS A 32 -15.18 0.03 7.55
N ASN A 33 -15.49 1.30 7.76
CA ASN A 33 -16.08 1.74 9.01
C ASN A 33 -17.55 1.29 9.13
N ALA A 34 -17.96 0.83 10.31
CA ALA A 34 -19.32 0.35 10.53
C ALA A 34 -20.37 1.47 10.65
N HIS A 35 -19.95 2.70 10.92
CA HIS A 35 -20.83 3.87 10.98
C HIS A 35 -21.31 4.28 9.58
N MET A 36 -22.62 4.37 9.41
CA MET A 36 -23.24 4.71 8.13
C MET A 36 -23.30 6.22 7.96
N ARG A 37 -22.47 6.74 7.05
CA ARG A 37 -22.44 8.15 6.70
C ARG A 37 -23.44 8.48 5.59
N ALA A 38 -23.99 9.69 5.63
CA ALA A 38 -24.90 10.17 4.59
C ALA A 38 -24.25 10.28 3.19
N ASP A 39 -22.94 10.53 3.14
CA ASP A 39 -22.17 10.61 1.89
C ASP A 39 -21.69 9.25 1.36
N GLY A 40 -21.97 8.16 2.08
CA GLY A 40 -21.59 6.79 1.71
C GLY A 40 -20.09 6.51 1.78
N LYS A 41 -19.27 7.44 2.28
CA LYS A 41 -17.83 7.23 2.47
C LYS A 41 -17.62 6.42 3.74
N GLN A 42 -16.97 5.27 3.63
CA GLN A 42 -16.72 4.39 4.78
C GLN A 42 -15.42 3.62 4.66
N TYR A 43 -14.83 3.56 3.46
CA TYR A 43 -13.74 2.67 3.17
C TYR A 43 -12.41 3.39 3.21
N VAL A 44 -11.43 2.73 3.82
CA VAL A 44 -10.06 3.22 3.95
C VAL A 44 -9.38 3.20 2.58
N GLN A 45 -8.74 4.33 2.25
CA GLN A 45 -7.77 4.40 1.16
C GLN A 45 -6.45 5.00 1.67
N VAL A 46 -5.35 4.32 1.37
CA VAL A 46 -4.00 4.84 1.56
C VAL A 46 -3.63 5.71 0.35
N THR A 47 -3.34 6.98 0.60
CA THR A 47 -3.06 7.99 -0.44
C THR A 47 -1.66 8.58 -0.33
N GLY A 48 -0.94 8.26 0.75
CA GLY A 48 0.42 8.75 0.95
C GLY A 48 1.16 7.93 2.00
N LYS A 49 2.45 8.23 2.13
CA LYS A 49 3.38 7.52 3.03
C LYS A 49 2.89 7.42 4.48
N TYR A 50 2.23 8.48 4.96
CA TYR A 50 1.66 8.61 6.29
C TYR A 50 0.20 9.10 6.23
N GLN A 51 -0.49 8.80 5.12
CA GLN A 51 -1.82 9.33 4.85
C GLN A 51 -2.74 8.20 4.39
N ALA A 52 -3.77 7.97 5.18
CA ALA A 52 -4.90 7.11 4.85
C ALA A 52 -6.16 7.70 5.50
N GLN A 53 -7.32 7.55 4.87
CA GLN A 53 -8.59 8.00 5.43
C GLN A 53 -9.75 7.08 4.99
N PRO A 54 -10.82 6.93 5.81
CA PRO A 54 -12.03 6.19 5.47
C PRO A 54 -12.96 6.95 4.50
N ASN A 55 -12.40 7.61 3.49
CA ASN A 55 -13.09 8.61 2.67
C ASN A 55 -13.61 8.09 1.32
N GLN A 56 -13.60 6.77 1.10
CA GLN A 56 -14.08 6.17 -0.15
C GLN A 56 -15.46 5.55 -0.03
N THR A 57 -16.23 5.62 -1.11
CA THR A 57 -17.51 4.94 -1.27
C THR A 57 -17.33 3.49 -1.73
N VAL A 58 -18.38 2.68 -1.58
CA VAL A 58 -18.39 1.25 -1.99
C VAL A 58 -18.04 1.04 -3.47
N ASP A 59 -18.38 1.97 -4.35
CA ASP A 59 -18.07 1.85 -5.78
C ASP A 59 -16.68 2.36 -6.12
N ALA A 60 -16.22 3.43 -5.46
CA ALA A 60 -14.89 3.97 -5.70
C ALA A 60 -13.79 2.93 -5.36
N VAL A 61 -13.91 2.25 -4.22
CA VAL A 61 -12.92 1.24 -3.75
C VAL A 61 -12.75 0.02 -4.63
N LYS A 62 -13.64 -0.21 -5.60
CA LYS A 62 -13.49 -1.32 -6.54
C LYS A 62 -12.35 -1.10 -7.54
N THR A 63 -11.89 0.15 -7.69
CA THR A 63 -10.85 0.52 -8.67
C THR A 63 -9.65 1.24 -8.07
N GLN A 64 -9.64 1.48 -6.75
CA GLN A 64 -8.53 2.16 -6.07
C GLN A 64 -7.54 1.17 -5.47
N PRO A 65 -6.30 1.07 -5.97
CA PRO A 65 -5.29 0.17 -5.41
C PRO A 65 -4.99 0.44 -3.93
N GLY A 66 -5.05 1.71 -3.50
CA GLY A 66 -4.83 2.09 -2.10
C GLY A 66 -5.92 1.64 -1.12
N SER A 67 -7.03 1.07 -1.62
CA SER A 67 -8.07 0.46 -0.78
C SER A 67 -7.89 -1.05 -0.57
N VAL A 68 -6.94 -1.67 -1.28
CA VAL A 68 -6.55 -3.06 -1.08
C VAL A 68 -5.44 -3.09 -0.04
N ILE A 69 -5.70 -3.69 1.12
CA ILE A 69 -4.82 -3.68 2.27
C ILE A 69 -4.47 -5.12 2.63
N GLN A 70 -3.18 -5.44 2.63
CA GLN A 70 -2.68 -6.68 3.19
C GLN A 70 -2.73 -6.60 4.72
N LEU A 71 -3.39 -7.56 5.34
CA LEU A 71 -3.50 -7.68 6.80
C LEU A 71 -3.09 -9.07 7.23
N GLU A 72 -2.08 -9.12 8.09
CA GLU A 72 -1.68 -10.33 8.81
C GLU A 72 -1.82 -10.07 10.30
N ALA A 73 -2.55 -10.94 11.01
CA ALA A 73 -2.70 -10.84 12.45
C ALA A 73 -2.73 -12.22 13.12
N LYS A 74 -1.91 -12.36 14.17
CA LYS A 74 -1.83 -13.59 14.98
C LYS A 74 -2.81 -13.51 16.15
N TRP A 75 -3.46 -14.62 16.47
CA TRP A 75 -4.33 -14.70 17.63
C TRP A 75 -3.53 -14.83 18.93
N ASP A 76 -3.84 -13.99 19.92
CA ASP A 76 -3.33 -14.06 21.29
C ASP A 76 -4.40 -14.66 22.21
N ASN A 77 -4.24 -15.96 22.51
CA ASN A 77 -5.15 -16.69 23.39
C ASN A 77 -5.20 -16.11 24.81
N ALA A 78 -4.10 -15.52 25.32
CA ALA A 78 -4.04 -15.07 26.69
C ALA A 78 -4.86 -13.80 26.92
N LYS A 79 -4.98 -12.96 25.89
CA LYS A 79 -5.69 -11.68 25.94
C LYS A 79 -6.94 -11.62 25.05
N ASN A 80 -7.30 -12.74 24.40
CA ASN A 80 -8.48 -12.89 23.55
C ASN A 80 -8.59 -11.79 22.46
N ARG A 81 -7.48 -11.53 21.77
CA ARG A 81 -7.36 -10.49 20.74
C ARG A 81 -6.36 -10.90 19.67
N TYR A 82 -6.36 -10.20 18.55
CA TYR A 82 -5.34 -10.34 17.53
C TYR A 82 -4.23 -9.31 17.72
N ILE A 83 -2.99 -9.72 17.48
CA ILE A 83 -1.83 -8.83 17.34
C ILE A 83 -1.55 -8.69 15.85
N VAL A 84 -1.61 -7.46 15.35
CA VAL A 84 -1.36 -7.18 13.93
C VAL A 84 0.14 -7.22 13.64
N THR A 85 0.54 -8.09 12.73
CA THR A 85 1.94 -8.29 12.33
C THR A 85 2.26 -7.67 10.98
N THR A 86 1.25 -7.39 10.16
CA THR A 86 1.42 -6.66 8.90
C THR A 86 0.16 -5.86 8.61
N LEU A 87 0.34 -4.59 8.29
CA LEU A 87 -0.71 -3.73 7.75
C LEU A 87 -0.09 -2.93 6.61
N ARG A 88 -0.30 -3.39 5.37
CA ARG A 88 0.45 -2.91 4.21
C ARG A 88 -0.45 -2.57 3.03
N SER A 89 -0.19 -1.43 2.41
CA SER A 89 -0.75 -1.04 1.11
C SER A 89 0.13 0.02 0.45
N GLN A 90 0.12 0.10 -0.88
CA GLN A 90 0.87 1.11 -1.63
C GLN A 90 2.38 1.14 -1.31
N GLY A 91 2.96 -0.02 -1.01
CA GLY A 91 4.38 -0.15 -0.66
C GLY A 91 4.71 0.37 0.74
N VAL A 92 3.69 0.73 1.52
CA VAL A 92 3.82 1.21 2.89
C VAL A 92 3.37 0.12 3.84
N ASP A 93 4.27 -0.34 4.71
CA ASP A 93 3.97 -1.23 5.83
C ASP A 93 4.04 -0.42 7.13
N VAL A 94 2.90 -0.22 7.78
CA VAL A 94 2.81 0.61 8.98
C VAL A 94 3.51 -0.06 10.17
N ILE A 95 3.41 -1.38 10.27
CA ILE A 95 3.94 -2.15 11.41
C ILE A 95 5.44 -2.33 11.25
N ASN A 96 5.88 -3.00 10.19
CA ASN A 96 7.29 -3.37 10.01
C ASN A 96 8.12 -2.21 9.45
N GLY A 97 7.49 -1.31 8.69
CA GLY A 97 8.16 -0.19 8.05
C GLY A 97 8.34 1.03 8.95
N TYR A 98 7.42 1.26 9.90
CA TYR A 98 7.44 2.47 10.74
C TYR A 98 7.41 2.19 12.24
N LEU A 99 6.40 1.48 12.74
CA LEU A 99 6.20 1.31 14.19
C LEU A 99 7.40 0.59 14.81
N LEU A 100 7.70 -0.62 14.33
CA LEU A 100 8.80 -1.41 14.87
C LEU A 100 10.16 -0.72 14.66
N LYS A 101 10.38 -0.06 13.52
CA LYS A 101 11.61 0.71 13.28
C LYS A 101 11.73 1.92 14.20
N ALA A 102 10.64 2.60 14.52
CA ALA A 102 10.64 3.72 15.46
C ALA A 102 10.98 3.25 16.87
N ILE A 103 10.38 2.13 17.31
CA ILE A 103 10.69 1.49 18.59
C ILE A 103 12.16 1.07 18.65
N GLU A 104 12.67 0.47 17.57
CA GLU A 104 14.08 0.07 17.47
C GLU A 104 15.02 1.27 17.55
N MET A 105 14.76 2.34 16.80
CA MET A 105 15.53 3.58 16.88
C MET A 105 15.54 4.17 18.29
N PHE A 106 14.39 4.15 18.97
CA PHE A 106 14.28 4.61 20.35
C PHE A 106 15.13 3.76 21.30
N LYS A 107 15.00 2.43 21.23
CA LYS A 107 15.81 1.49 22.04
C LYS A 107 17.31 1.70 21.82
N ASN A 108 17.73 1.85 20.57
CA ASN A 108 19.14 2.07 20.22
C ASN A 108 19.66 3.41 20.77
N LYS A 109 18.85 4.48 20.75
CA LYS A 109 19.25 5.78 21.29
C LYS A 109 19.42 5.74 22.81
N ILE A 110 18.54 5.04 23.52
CA ILE A 110 18.67 4.84 24.98
C ILE A 110 19.91 3.99 25.29
N ASP A 111 20.12 2.87 24.57
CA ASP A 111 21.30 2.03 24.74
C ASP A 111 22.60 2.81 24.54
N GLN A 112 22.65 3.69 23.54
CA GLN A 112 23.78 4.58 23.30
C GLN A 112 24.00 5.56 24.45
N LYS A 113 22.96 6.25 24.92
CA LYS A 113 23.07 7.17 26.08
C LYS A 113 23.51 6.45 27.36
N LEU A 114 23.06 5.21 27.57
CA LEU A 114 23.54 4.39 28.68
C LEU A 114 25.03 4.07 28.53
N LYS A 115 25.50 3.72 27.34
CA LYS A 115 26.93 3.49 27.07
C LYS A 115 27.78 4.74 27.27
N ASP A 116 27.32 5.88 26.77
CA ASP A 116 28.06 7.14 26.84
C ASP A 116 28.27 7.58 28.31
N ASN A 117 27.29 7.30 29.19
CA ASN A 117 27.34 7.72 30.59
C ASN A 117 27.90 6.68 31.55
N LEU A 118 27.69 5.37 31.29
CA LEU A 118 28.05 4.28 32.21
C LEU A 118 29.19 3.39 31.69
N GLY A 119 29.69 3.66 30.48
CA GLY A 119 30.65 2.81 29.78
C GLY A 119 30.04 1.47 29.34
N THR A 120 30.86 0.42 29.28
CA THR A 120 30.46 -0.92 28.82
C THR A 120 30.57 -2.00 29.90
N GLY A 121 30.78 -1.61 31.16
CA GLY A 121 30.97 -2.52 32.29
C GLY A 121 29.67 -3.06 32.91
N GLY A 122 29.79 -3.75 34.04
CA GLY A 122 28.64 -4.40 34.71
C GLY A 122 27.50 -3.45 35.11
N LEU A 123 27.81 -2.16 35.37
CA LEU A 123 26.81 -1.12 35.63
C LEU A 123 25.94 -0.84 34.39
N TYR A 124 26.54 -0.72 33.21
CA TYR A 124 25.82 -0.59 31.95
C TYR A 124 24.92 -1.82 31.69
N SER A 125 25.46 -3.03 31.84
CA SER A 125 24.68 -4.26 31.63
C SER A 125 23.47 -4.35 32.57
N SER A 126 23.64 -3.94 33.83
CA SER A 126 22.56 -3.93 34.82
C SER A 126 21.50 -2.87 34.50
N ALA A 127 21.92 -1.66 34.12
CA ALA A 127 21.02 -0.56 33.74
C ALA A 127 20.22 -0.90 32.47
N LYS A 128 20.89 -1.45 31.44
CA LYS A 128 20.25 -1.92 30.21
C LYS A 128 19.19 -2.97 30.49
N LEU A 129 19.52 -3.99 31.28
CA LEU A 129 18.59 -5.07 31.63
C LEU A 129 17.40 -4.55 32.45
N GLY A 130 17.62 -3.56 33.33
CA GLY A 130 16.54 -2.84 34.01
C GLY A 130 15.60 -2.13 33.04
N PHE A 131 16.16 -1.37 32.09
CA PHE A 131 15.40 -0.66 31.06
C PHE A 131 14.64 -1.61 30.13
N GLU A 132 15.26 -2.68 29.67
CA GLU A 132 14.62 -3.71 28.83
C GLU A 132 13.45 -4.39 29.57
N ARG A 133 13.59 -4.65 30.88
CA ARG A 133 12.48 -5.19 31.70
C ARG A 133 11.32 -4.21 31.85
N ILE A 134 11.59 -2.90 31.89
CA ILE A 134 10.53 -1.89 31.93
C ILE A 134 9.83 -1.83 30.57
N LEU A 135 10.59 -1.75 29.47
CA LEU A 135 10.01 -1.76 28.12
C LEU A 135 9.23 -3.03 27.79
N ALA A 136 9.61 -4.19 28.36
CA ALA A 136 8.87 -5.42 28.19
C ALA A 136 7.48 -5.39 28.84
N GLN A 137 7.23 -4.47 29.77
CA GLN A 137 5.91 -4.23 30.36
C GLN A 137 5.03 -3.34 29.49
N TRP A 138 5.62 -2.67 28.48
CA TRP A 138 4.90 -1.80 27.57
C TRP A 138 4.31 -2.62 26.41
N ASP A 139 3.00 -2.46 26.21
CA ASP A 139 2.31 -3.03 25.06
C ASP A 139 2.40 -2.05 23.89
N LEU A 140 3.34 -2.31 22.98
CA LEU A 140 3.63 -1.45 21.82
C LEU A 140 3.02 -1.99 20.52
N ASP A 141 2.25 -3.08 20.62
CA ASP A 141 1.62 -3.72 19.48
C ASP A 141 0.30 -3.03 19.13
N MET A 142 -0.10 -3.15 17.86
CA MET A 142 -1.45 -2.81 17.41
C MET A 142 -2.34 -4.05 17.49
N HIS A 143 -3.54 -3.88 18.02
CA HIS A 143 -4.46 -4.99 18.30
C HIS A 143 -5.75 -4.88 17.52
N LEU A 144 -6.35 -6.03 17.21
CA LEU A 144 -7.75 -6.14 16.79
C LEU A 144 -8.52 -6.97 17.81
N GLU A 145 -9.66 -6.48 18.26
CA GLU A 145 -10.57 -7.21 19.16
C GLU A 145 -11.93 -7.39 18.49
N LYS A 146 -12.43 -8.63 18.50
CA LYS A 146 -13.72 -8.96 17.88
C LYS A 146 -14.85 -8.26 18.62
N THR A 147 -15.79 -7.71 17.86
CA THR A 147 -17.00 -7.06 18.34
C THR A 147 -18.14 -7.23 17.33
N THR A 148 -19.29 -6.65 17.62
CA THR A 148 -20.45 -6.65 16.71
C THR A 148 -20.99 -5.24 16.52
N THR A 149 -21.40 -4.91 15.30
CA THR A 149 -22.12 -3.65 15.03
C THR A 149 -23.49 -3.64 15.72
N LYS A 150 -24.16 -2.48 15.75
CA LYS A 150 -25.54 -2.39 16.27
C LYS A 150 -26.51 -3.37 15.57
N ASN A 151 -26.23 -3.70 14.32
CA ASN A 151 -27.05 -4.62 13.51
C ASN A 151 -26.55 -6.07 13.55
N GLY A 152 -25.59 -6.41 14.42
CA GLY A 152 -25.10 -7.77 14.61
C GLY A 152 -24.09 -8.28 13.58
N ALA A 153 -23.55 -7.40 12.72
CA ALA A 153 -22.46 -7.79 11.82
C ALA A 153 -21.13 -7.94 12.58
N GLU A 154 -20.31 -8.92 12.21
CA GLU A 154 -18.95 -9.05 12.75
C GLU A 154 -18.12 -7.80 12.42
N ALA A 155 -17.44 -7.27 13.43
CA ALA A 155 -16.55 -6.14 13.29
C ALA A 155 -15.39 -6.26 14.28
N TYR A 156 -14.46 -5.32 14.18
CA TYR A 156 -13.26 -5.28 14.99
C TYR A 156 -13.06 -3.88 15.57
N TYR A 157 -12.71 -3.84 16.84
CA TYR A 157 -12.04 -2.69 17.42
C TYR A 157 -10.58 -2.76 17.02
N ALA A 158 -10.04 -1.69 16.42
CA ALA A 158 -8.61 -1.54 16.19
C ALA A 158 -8.05 -0.57 17.22
N TYR A 159 -7.05 -0.98 17.99
CA TYR A 159 -6.55 -0.16 19.09
C TYR A 159 -5.06 -0.33 19.35
N ALA A 160 -4.51 0.66 20.05
CA ALA A 160 -3.19 0.61 20.66
C ALA A 160 -3.28 1.13 22.09
N THR A 161 -2.38 0.67 22.95
CA THR A 161 -2.30 1.13 24.34
C THR A 161 -1.12 2.08 24.46
N VAL A 162 -1.37 3.27 25.00
CA VAL A 162 -0.28 4.14 25.44
C VAL A 162 0.23 3.56 26.75
N PRO A 163 1.50 3.15 26.83
CA PRO A 163 2.00 2.49 28.03
C PRO A 163 1.93 3.40 29.25
N SER A 164 1.75 2.81 30.43
CA SER A 164 1.86 3.57 31.68
C SER A 164 3.30 4.03 31.91
N MET A 165 3.46 5.26 32.43
CA MET A 165 4.76 5.78 32.86
C MET A 165 5.16 5.27 34.26
N GLN A 166 4.25 4.63 35.00
CA GLN A 166 4.53 4.14 36.35
C GLN A 166 5.71 3.14 36.40
N PRO A 167 5.83 2.15 35.48
CA PRO A 167 6.99 1.27 35.46
C PRO A 167 8.35 1.99 35.27
N LEU A 168 8.37 3.13 34.58
CA LEU A 168 9.58 3.95 34.46
C LEU A 168 9.91 4.66 35.78
N VAL A 169 8.88 5.22 36.44
CA VAL A 169 9.02 5.86 37.75
C VAL A 169 9.53 4.87 38.80
N ASP A 170 8.85 3.72 38.94
CA ASP A 170 9.22 2.68 39.91
C ASP A 170 10.63 2.14 39.64
N GLY A 171 10.96 1.97 38.35
CA GLY A 171 12.28 1.54 37.91
C GLY A 171 13.37 2.54 38.27
N TYR A 172 13.13 3.83 38.04
CA TYR A 172 14.03 4.91 38.41
C TYR A 172 14.25 4.96 39.92
N GLU A 173 13.18 4.99 40.72
CA GLU A 173 13.29 5.02 42.18
C GLU A 173 14.06 3.82 42.73
N LYS A 174 13.79 2.62 42.20
CA LYS A 174 14.49 1.40 42.60
C LYS A 174 15.98 1.49 42.25
N ALA A 175 16.32 2.00 41.07
CA ALA A 175 17.72 2.17 40.66
C ALA A 175 18.45 3.18 41.56
N ILE A 176 17.83 4.33 41.85
CA ILE A 176 18.39 5.36 42.73
C ILE A 176 18.60 4.80 44.14
N LYS A 177 17.58 4.16 44.75
CA LYS A 177 17.69 3.54 46.09
C LYS A 177 18.83 2.53 46.19
N VAL A 178 19.06 1.72 45.16
CA VAL A 178 20.18 0.76 45.13
C VAL A 178 21.51 1.50 45.02
N LEU A 179 21.63 2.49 44.14
CA LEU A 179 22.88 3.22 43.94
C LEU A 179 23.26 4.10 45.14
N GLU A 180 22.30 4.69 45.83
CA GLU A 180 22.55 5.43 47.07
C GLU A 180 23.22 4.56 48.15
N ILE A 181 22.97 3.25 48.16
CA ILE A 181 23.57 2.33 49.14
C ILE A 181 24.96 1.87 48.69
N PHE A 182 25.12 1.50 47.42
CA PHE A 182 26.31 0.79 46.94
C PHE A 182 27.30 1.67 46.16
N ASN A 183 26.86 2.77 45.56
CA ASN A 183 27.70 3.70 44.80
C ASN A 183 27.05 5.10 44.66
N PRO A 184 27.05 5.93 45.73
CA PRO A 184 26.38 7.23 45.73
C PRO A 184 26.84 8.18 44.62
N ALA A 185 28.11 8.11 44.22
CA ALA A 185 28.67 8.94 43.17
C ALA A 185 28.08 8.64 41.77
N ALA A 186 27.49 7.46 41.57
CA ALA A 186 26.84 7.09 40.32
C ALA A 186 25.41 7.64 40.19
N VAL A 187 24.80 8.17 41.26
CA VAL A 187 23.48 8.81 41.20
C VAL A 187 23.52 10.03 40.26
N SER A 188 24.54 10.87 40.39
CA SER A 188 24.74 12.02 39.49
C SER A 188 24.97 11.61 38.04
N GLN A 189 25.49 10.41 37.77
CA GLN A 189 25.67 9.90 36.41
C GLN A 189 24.32 9.52 35.77
N ILE A 190 23.35 9.03 36.56
CA ILE A 190 21.98 8.80 36.09
C ILE A 190 21.26 10.11 35.83
N ASP A 191 21.37 11.09 36.74
CA ASP A 191 20.80 12.43 36.52
C ASP A 191 21.32 13.06 35.22
N ASN A 192 22.63 12.95 34.97
CA ASN A 192 23.26 13.44 33.74
C ASN A 192 22.73 12.75 32.47
N ALA A 193 22.19 11.53 32.55
CA ALA A 193 21.56 10.88 31.40
C ALA A 193 20.29 11.60 30.91
N PHE A 194 19.66 12.37 31.80
CA PHE A 194 18.48 13.19 31.50
C PHE A 194 18.81 14.68 31.38
N VAL A 195 20.08 15.07 31.23
CA VAL A 195 20.47 16.49 31.12
C VAL A 195 19.80 17.22 29.96
N ASP A 196 19.54 16.51 28.85
CA ASP A 196 18.82 17.03 27.69
C ASP A 196 17.29 17.06 27.90
N TYR A 197 16.81 16.45 28.98
CA TYR A 197 15.40 16.24 29.31
C TYR A 197 15.08 16.56 30.81
N PRO A 198 15.41 17.78 31.31
CA PRO A 198 15.36 18.08 32.75
C PRO A 198 13.95 18.00 33.35
N GLU A 199 12.91 18.25 32.57
CA GLU A 199 11.51 18.08 32.99
C GLU A 199 11.17 16.61 33.25
N VAL A 200 11.69 15.67 32.45
CA VAL A 200 11.52 14.22 32.67
C VAL A 200 12.22 13.82 33.97
N LEU A 201 13.46 14.28 34.17
CA LEU A 201 14.21 13.99 35.40
C LEU A 201 13.48 14.49 36.65
N THR A 202 12.98 15.72 36.59
CA THR A 202 12.26 16.35 37.70
C THR A 202 11.02 15.54 38.07
N ALA A 203 10.25 15.11 37.07
CA ALA A 203 9.07 14.30 37.27
C ALA A 203 9.39 12.88 37.82
N LEU A 204 10.46 12.26 37.31
CA LEU A 204 10.96 10.97 37.82
C LEU A 204 11.36 11.07 39.30
N LYS A 205 12.07 12.14 39.69
CA LYS A 205 12.47 12.39 41.09
C LYS A 205 11.29 12.62 42.04
N LYS A 206 10.17 13.15 41.52
CA LYS A 206 8.94 13.33 42.29
C LYS A 206 8.11 12.06 42.44
N GLY A 207 8.43 11.00 41.69
CA GLY A 207 7.60 9.80 41.66
C GLY A 207 6.27 9.99 40.92
N ASN A 208 6.16 10.97 40.01
CA ASN A 208 4.89 11.36 39.38
C ASN A 208 4.82 10.97 37.91
N ALA A 209 4.06 9.90 37.61
CA ALA A 209 3.91 9.37 36.26
C ALA A 209 3.21 10.33 35.27
N ASP A 210 2.22 11.10 35.74
CA ASP A 210 1.52 12.09 34.90
C ASP A 210 2.46 13.23 34.49
N GLU A 211 3.30 13.71 35.42
CA GLU A 211 4.32 14.71 35.10
C GLU A 211 5.39 14.15 34.16
N VAL A 212 5.76 12.87 34.29
CA VAL A 212 6.70 12.20 33.36
C VAL A 212 6.09 12.16 31.97
N TRP A 213 4.81 11.79 31.86
CA TRP A 213 4.08 11.75 30.59
C TRP A 213 4.05 13.13 29.93
N LYS A 214 3.62 14.18 30.66
CA LYS A 214 3.58 15.56 30.15
C LYS A 214 4.95 16.05 29.65
N ALA A 215 6.02 15.69 30.36
CA ALA A 215 7.38 16.01 29.91
C ALA A 215 7.74 15.26 28.61
N VAL A 216 7.43 13.96 28.51
CA VAL A 216 7.67 13.15 27.31
C VAL A 216 6.90 13.68 26.10
N GLU A 217 5.62 14.04 26.26
CA GLU A 217 4.79 14.63 25.20
C GLU A 217 5.45 15.87 24.60
N LYS A 218 5.91 16.79 25.46
CA LYS A 218 6.59 18.01 25.04
C LYS A 218 7.78 17.72 24.11
N TYR A 219 8.66 16.80 24.49
CA TYR A 219 9.83 16.47 23.67
C TYR A 219 9.46 15.64 22.44
N ALA A 220 8.45 14.78 22.52
CA ALA A 220 7.95 14.03 21.38
C ALA A 220 7.43 14.96 20.28
N VAL A 221 6.64 15.98 20.64
CA VAL A 221 6.16 17.00 19.70
C VAL A 221 7.31 17.74 19.05
N GLN A 222 8.30 18.18 19.85
CA GLN A 222 9.47 18.87 19.32
C GLN A 222 10.23 18.03 18.29
N LEU A 223 10.43 16.73 18.55
CA LEU A 223 11.10 15.82 17.63
C LEU A 223 10.28 15.57 16.37
N ILE A 224 8.96 15.46 16.47
CA ILE A 224 8.06 15.30 15.32
C ILE A 224 8.10 16.56 14.45
N ILE A 225 7.97 17.75 15.05
CA ILE A 225 8.05 19.03 14.34
C ILE A 225 9.42 19.19 13.67
N ALA A 226 10.51 18.88 14.37
CA ALA A 226 11.86 18.97 13.81
C ALA A 226 12.06 18.03 12.62
N ARG A 227 11.43 16.85 12.63
CA ARG A 227 11.59 15.84 11.58
C ARG A 227 10.67 16.04 10.38
N PHE A 228 9.41 16.40 10.61
CA PHE A 228 8.37 16.44 9.58
C PHE A 228 7.94 17.85 9.21
N GLY A 229 8.36 18.87 9.98
CA GLY A 229 7.88 20.23 9.87
C GLY A 229 6.58 20.44 10.64
N ALA A 230 6.41 21.65 11.19
CA ALA A 230 5.23 22.02 11.98
C ALA A 230 3.92 21.93 11.17
N ASP A 231 4.00 22.12 9.86
CA ASP A 231 2.84 22.12 8.98
C ASP A 231 2.43 20.73 8.45
N SER A 232 3.19 19.68 8.79
CA SER A 232 2.84 18.32 8.38
C SER A 232 1.57 17.82 9.08
N ASP A 233 0.77 17.01 8.37
CA ASP A 233 -0.47 16.43 8.93
C ASP A 233 -0.19 15.64 10.22
N LEU A 234 0.92 14.89 10.25
CA LEU A 234 1.35 14.15 11.44
C LEU A 234 1.64 15.07 12.62
N ALA A 235 2.39 16.17 12.41
CA ALA A 235 2.69 17.12 13.47
C ALA A 235 1.41 17.81 13.97
N LYS A 236 0.50 18.19 13.06
CA LYS A 236 -0.78 18.83 13.42
C LYS A 236 -1.68 17.92 14.22
N VAL A 237 -1.85 16.66 13.79
CA VAL A 237 -2.65 15.66 14.53
C VAL A 237 -2.04 15.43 15.90
N VAL A 238 -0.77 15.07 15.99
CA VAL A 238 -0.12 14.79 17.28
C VAL A 238 -0.19 15.99 18.21
N LYS A 239 0.08 17.20 17.70
CA LYS A 239 -0.02 18.44 18.49
C LYS A 239 -1.45 18.69 18.98
N TYR A 240 -2.47 18.53 18.14
CA TYR A 240 -3.87 18.70 18.53
C TYR A 240 -4.24 17.78 19.70
N TYR A 241 -3.81 16.51 19.64
CA TYR A 241 -4.12 15.55 20.70
C TYR A 241 -3.45 15.90 22.03
N PHE A 242 -2.19 16.35 22.00
CA PHE A 242 -1.49 16.76 23.21
C PHE A 242 -1.96 18.12 23.76
N ASP A 243 -2.21 19.10 22.90
CA ASP A 243 -2.72 20.42 23.32
C ASP A 243 -4.09 20.34 24.00
N ASN A 244 -4.87 19.30 23.72
CA ASN A 244 -6.21 19.09 24.25
C ASN A 244 -6.27 17.97 25.31
N ASP A 245 -5.11 17.54 25.85
CA ASP A 245 -4.99 16.49 26.88
C ASP A 245 -5.77 15.20 26.51
N ARG A 246 -5.84 14.88 25.21
CA ARG A 246 -6.62 13.73 24.71
C ARG A 246 -5.85 12.42 24.81
N ILE A 247 -4.52 12.45 24.88
CA ILE A 247 -3.68 11.26 25.05
C ILE A 247 -3.10 11.23 26.46
N ASN A 248 -3.28 10.12 27.16
CA ASN A 248 -2.82 9.90 28.52
C ASN A 248 -2.11 8.54 28.60
N HIS A 249 -1.12 8.44 29.48
CA HIS A 249 -0.41 7.19 29.70
C HIS A 249 -1.30 6.15 30.39
N GLY A 250 -1.05 4.88 30.11
CA GLY A 250 -1.81 3.75 30.67
C GLY A 250 -3.23 3.59 30.12
N GLN A 251 -3.58 4.33 29.07
CA GLN A 251 -4.91 4.28 28.45
C GLN A 251 -4.87 3.56 27.11
N THR A 252 -5.99 2.95 26.74
CA THR A 252 -6.16 2.31 25.42
C THR A 252 -6.98 3.21 24.50
N TYR A 253 -6.49 3.38 23.28
CA TYR A 253 -7.06 4.24 22.26
C TYR A 253 -7.51 3.42 21.07
N TYR A 254 -8.79 3.56 20.76
CA TYR A 254 -9.49 2.87 19.70
C TYR A 254 -9.59 3.80 18.49
N LEU A 255 -9.21 3.28 17.34
CA LEU A 255 -9.37 3.98 16.07
C LEU A 255 -10.86 4.17 15.80
N MET A 256 -11.25 5.40 15.52
CA MET A 256 -12.59 5.73 15.09
C MET A 256 -12.58 6.55 13.81
N GLU A 257 -13.73 6.59 13.14
CA GLU A 257 -13.99 7.53 12.07
C GLU A 257 -14.77 8.73 12.62
N GLY A 258 -14.47 9.92 12.14
CA GLY A 258 -15.21 11.14 12.45
C GLY A 258 -14.29 12.30 12.80
N ASP A 259 -14.85 13.42 13.26
CA ASP A 259 -14.07 14.61 13.58
C ASP A 259 -13.39 14.53 14.95
N HIS A 260 -14.16 14.26 16.00
CA HIS A 260 -13.67 14.09 17.37
C HIS A 260 -14.79 13.59 18.30
N ILE A 261 -14.42 13.27 19.54
CA ILE A 261 -15.36 13.20 20.66
C ILE A 261 -15.37 14.54 21.37
N SER A 262 -16.52 15.20 21.37
CA SER A 262 -16.71 16.50 22.01
C SER A 262 -17.11 16.33 23.47
N LYS A 263 -16.54 17.15 24.35
CA LYS A 263 -16.92 17.28 25.76
C LYS A 263 -17.93 18.42 25.88
N THR A 264 -19.19 18.11 26.19
CA THR A 264 -20.28 19.09 26.28
C THR A 264 -21.05 18.96 27.58
N LYS A 265 -21.92 19.94 27.87
CA LYS A 265 -22.88 19.88 28.97
C LYS A 265 -24.29 19.68 28.45
N GLU A 266 -24.94 18.61 28.89
CA GLU A 266 -26.34 18.32 28.59
C GLU A 266 -27.10 18.14 29.90
N ASN A 267 -28.18 18.91 30.10
CA ASN A 267 -28.99 18.88 31.33
C ASN A 267 -28.19 19.05 32.63
N GLY A 268 -27.15 19.91 32.60
CA GLY A 268 -26.28 20.17 33.74
C GLY A 268 -25.26 19.08 34.04
N ARG A 269 -25.13 18.06 33.18
CA ARG A 269 -24.13 16.99 33.31
C ARG A 269 -23.10 17.08 32.19
N ASP A 270 -21.85 16.84 32.55
CA ASP A 270 -20.75 16.70 31.59
C ASP A 270 -20.92 15.37 30.83
N VAL A 271 -20.87 15.41 29.50
CA VAL A 271 -21.09 14.27 28.62
C VAL A 271 -20.14 14.27 27.43
N ASN A 272 -19.75 13.08 27.00
CA ASN A 272 -19.05 12.87 25.74
C ASN A 272 -20.06 12.74 24.58
N LYS A 273 -19.74 13.34 23.42
CA LYS A 273 -20.58 13.28 22.22
C LYS A 273 -19.76 13.03 20.95
N TYR A 274 -20.19 12.06 20.16
CA TYR A 274 -19.61 11.79 18.85
C TYR A 274 -19.96 12.87 17.83
N VAL A 275 -18.97 13.29 17.03
CA VAL A 275 -19.12 14.26 15.93
C VAL A 275 -18.64 13.63 14.62
N GLU A 276 -19.56 13.37 13.69
CA GLU A 276 -19.30 12.68 12.40
C GLU A 276 -18.35 13.47 11.47
N GLY A 277 -18.46 14.79 11.40
CA GLY A 277 -17.65 15.70 10.56
C GLY A 277 -17.10 15.12 9.24
N GLU A 278 -15.83 15.38 8.93
CA GLU A 278 -15.15 14.81 7.75
C GLU A 278 -14.85 13.32 7.93
N ALA A 279 -14.89 12.56 6.84
CA ALA A 279 -14.53 11.14 6.82
C ALA A 279 -13.03 10.92 7.03
N LYS A 280 -12.57 11.10 8.27
CA LYS A 280 -11.17 10.98 8.69
C LYS A 280 -11.03 10.08 9.91
N PHE A 281 -9.82 9.60 10.14
CA PHE A 281 -9.45 8.90 11.36
C PHE A 281 -9.34 9.88 12.55
N ASP A 282 -9.84 9.43 13.68
CA ASP A 282 -9.65 10.00 15.00
C ASP A 282 -9.51 8.84 16.01
N PHE A 283 -9.40 9.14 17.30
CA PHE A 283 -9.28 8.14 18.36
C PHE A 283 -10.27 8.43 19.48
N CYS A 284 -10.81 7.36 20.06
CA CYS A 284 -11.56 7.42 21.30
C CYS A 284 -10.89 6.55 22.36
N ASN A 285 -10.88 7.01 23.61
CA ASN A 285 -10.32 6.24 24.71
C ASN A 285 -11.35 5.29 25.34
N ASN A 286 -10.86 4.33 26.13
CA ASN A 286 -11.68 3.53 27.03
C ASN A 286 -11.52 3.93 28.51
N ASN A 287 -11.22 5.20 28.81
CA ASN A 287 -10.92 5.61 30.19
C ASN A 287 -12.12 5.34 31.11
N LEU A 288 -12.05 4.23 31.85
CA LEU A 288 -13.09 3.81 32.79
C LEU A 288 -12.97 4.51 34.15
N THR A 289 -11.89 5.26 34.37
CA THR A 289 -11.61 5.96 35.64
C THR A 289 -12.01 7.44 35.62
N ASP A 290 -12.37 7.99 34.45
CA ASP A 290 -12.96 9.32 34.36
C ASP A 290 -14.40 9.27 34.91
N ASP A 291 -14.60 9.86 36.08
CA ASP A 291 -15.90 9.95 36.76
C ASP A 291 -16.74 11.15 36.30
N THR A 292 -16.17 12.03 35.49
CA THR A 292 -16.80 13.27 35.02
C THR A 292 -17.47 13.06 33.67
N TYR A 293 -16.74 12.58 32.66
CA TYR A 293 -17.24 12.36 31.30
C TYR A 293 -17.48 10.88 30.97
N GLY A 294 -16.80 9.97 31.68
CA GLY A 294 -16.81 8.54 31.38
C GLY A 294 -16.05 8.17 30.10
N PRO A 295 -16.10 6.89 29.68
CA PRO A 295 -15.36 6.39 28.52
C PRO A 295 -15.92 6.94 27.19
N GLU A 296 -15.03 7.22 26.25
CA GLU A 296 -15.40 7.72 24.92
C GLU A 296 -15.85 6.60 23.96
N LEU A 297 -15.31 5.39 24.10
CA LEU A 297 -15.58 4.26 23.21
C LEU A 297 -17.08 3.91 23.07
N PRO A 298 -17.89 3.84 24.14
CA PRO A 298 -19.33 3.60 24.01
C PRO A 298 -20.08 4.72 23.25
N VAL A 299 -19.57 5.96 23.34
CA VAL A 299 -20.15 7.12 22.66
C VAL A 299 -19.84 7.10 21.17
N ALA A 300 -18.61 6.73 20.78
CA ALA A 300 -18.24 6.54 19.38
C ALA A 300 -19.08 5.44 18.70
N GLY A 301 -19.46 4.40 19.45
CA GLY A 301 -20.38 3.38 18.97
C GLY A 301 -19.84 2.63 17.74
N ASP A 302 -20.59 2.62 16.65
CA ASP A 302 -20.18 1.93 15.40
C ASP A 302 -19.07 2.70 14.66
N ALA A 303 -18.84 3.98 14.97
CA ALA A 303 -17.75 4.76 14.38
C ALA A 303 -16.36 4.26 14.82
N ALA A 304 -16.28 3.57 15.96
CA ALA A 304 -15.06 2.92 16.44
C ALA A 304 -14.89 1.47 15.93
N LYS A 305 -15.81 0.96 15.11
CA LYS A 305 -15.83 -0.43 14.66
C LYS A 305 -15.48 -0.53 13.18
N TRP A 306 -14.63 -1.49 12.86
CA TRP A 306 -14.10 -1.71 11.52
C TRP A 306 -14.44 -3.11 11.03
N ILE A 307 -15.00 -3.19 9.83
CA ILE A 307 -15.35 -4.43 9.15
C ILE A 307 -14.23 -4.74 8.17
N LEU A 308 -13.74 -5.98 8.22
CA LEU A 308 -12.75 -6.51 7.30
C LEU A 308 -13.48 -7.25 6.17
N GLU A 309 -13.54 -6.65 4.99
CA GLU A 309 -14.16 -7.26 3.81
C GLU A 309 -13.07 -7.84 2.92
N PRO A 310 -12.94 -9.17 2.78
CA PRO A 310 -11.90 -9.75 1.93
C PRO A 310 -12.07 -9.31 0.47
N VAL A 311 -10.97 -9.05 -0.23
CA VAL A 311 -11.00 -8.82 -1.69
C VAL A 311 -11.00 -10.17 -2.38
N LYS A 312 -12.07 -10.48 -3.13
CA LYS A 312 -12.23 -11.76 -3.85
C LYS A 312 -12.52 -11.51 -5.32
N ASP A 313 -12.89 -12.55 -6.05
CA ASP A 313 -13.29 -12.47 -7.46
C ASP A 313 -14.80 -12.37 -7.65
N GLY A 314 -15.61 -12.24 -6.59
CA GLY A 314 -17.06 -12.09 -6.67
C GLY A 314 -17.51 -10.70 -7.14
N VAL A 315 -18.77 -10.58 -7.54
CA VAL A 315 -19.35 -9.33 -8.09
C VAL A 315 -19.45 -8.18 -7.09
N ALA A 316 -19.42 -8.48 -5.78
CA ALA A 316 -19.54 -7.49 -4.71
C ALA A 316 -18.17 -7.04 -4.16
N ASP A 317 -17.18 -7.93 -4.19
CA ASP A 317 -15.93 -7.85 -3.45
C ASP A 317 -14.68 -7.83 -4.36
N TYR A 318 -14.85 -7.70 -5.68
CA TYR A 318 -13.77 -7.60 -6.65
C TYR A 318 -12.94 -6.32 -6.54
N PHE A 319 -11.65 -6.41 -6.88
CA PHE A 319 -10.86 -5.30 -7.37
C PHE A 319 -10.77 -5.40 -8.90
N GLY A 320 -10.80 -4.28 -9.62
CA GLY A 320 -10.76 -4.27 -11.08
C GLY A 320 -10.32 -2.93 -11.66
N VAL A 321 -10.10 -2.91 -12.97
CA VAL A 321 -9.70 -1.69 -13.68
C VAL A 321 -10.80 -1.17 -14.61
N ALA A 322 -10.93 0.14 -14.69
CA ALA A 322 -11.87 0.80 -15.59
C ALA A 322 -11.11 1.66 -16.61
N PRO A 323 -10.70 1.10 -17.77
CA PRO A 323 -10.14 1.87 -18.87
C PRO A 323 -11.07 3.01 -19.28
N ALA A 324 -10.51 4.16 -19.64
CA ALA A 324 -11.30 5.26 -20.19
C ALA A 324 -11.77 4.92 -21.62
N GLU A 325 -12.97 5.34 -22.01
CA GLU A 325 -13.55 5.05 -23.34
C GLU A 325 -12.62 5.47 -24.49
N LYS A 326 -11.91 6.60 -24.33
CA LYS A 326 -10.94 7.08 -25.32
C LYS A 326 -9.76 6.14 -25.55
N MET A 327 -9.46 5.24 -24.62
CA MET A 327 -8.33 4.32 -24.69
C MET A 327 -8.67 3.04 -25.49
N LYS A 328 -9.61 3.13 -26.43
CA LYS A 328 -9.97 2.05 -27.32
C LYS A 328 -8.92 1.90 -28.42
N GLY A 329 -8.33 0.71 -28.54
CA GLY A 329 -7.41 0.38 -29.62
C GLY A 329 -8.16 0.11 -30.94
N LYS A 330 -7.40 0.02 -32.03
CA LYS A 330 -7.95 -0.31 -33.35
C LYS A 330 -8.53 -1.73 -33.43
N ASN A 331 -8.09 -2.62 -32.56
CA ASN A 331 -8.61 -3.98 -32.38
C ASN A 331 -9.95 -4.02 -31.62
N GLY A 332 -10.52 -2.87 -31.26
CA GLY A 332 -11.78 -2.77 -30.53
C GLY A 332 -11.68 -3.02 -29.02
N LYS A 333 -10.50 -3.41 -28.50
CA LYS A 333 -10.24 -3.60 -27.07
C LYS A 333 -9.92 -2.28 -26.37
N TYR A 334 -10.00 -2.27 -25.05
CA TYR A 334 -9.72 -1.10 -24.22
C TYR A 334 -8.41 -1.26 -23.45
N PHE A 335 -7.70 -0.16 -23.20
CA PHE A 335 -6.38 -0.22 -22.60
C PHE A 335 -6.21 0.71 -21.40
N THR A 336 -5.46 0.23 -20.41
CA THR A 336 -5.01 1.05 -19.28
C THR A 336 -3.62 0.62 -18.83
N SER A 337 -2.99 1.40 -17.95
CA SER A 337 -1.78 0.98 -17.26
C SER A 337 -2.02 0.87 -15.75
N LEU A 338 -1.29 -0.03 -15.11
CA LEU A 338 -1.46 -0.31 -13.68
C LEU A 338 -0.10 -0.59 -13.02
N TYR A 339 0.02 -0.21 -11.75
CA TYR A 339 1.13 -0.53 -10.88
C TYR A 339 0.63 -0.69 -9.43
N THR A 340 0.84 -1.86 -8.83
CA THR A 340 0.38 -2.20 -7.47
C THR A 340 1.51 -2.80 -6.65
N ASP A 341 1.37 -2.77 -5.32
CA ASP A 341 2.34 -3.32 -4.38
C ASP A 341 2.03 -4.78 -3.96
N PHE A 342 0.92 -5.32 -4.46
CA PHE A 342 0.47 -6.70 -4.28
C PHE A 342 0.45 -7.47 -5.61
N PRO A 343 0.69 -8.79 -5.60
CA PRO A 343 0.54 -9.64 -6.76
C PRO A 343 -0.95 -9.82 -7.11
N MET A 344 -1.25 -10.00 -8.39
CA MET A 344 -2.63 -10.09 -8.85
C MET A 344 -2.81 -11.21 -9.87
N LYS A 345 -3.84 -12.04 -9.69
CA LYS A 345 -4.31 -12.99 -10.69
C LYS A 345 -5.31 -12.30 -11.62
N ILE A 346 -5.15 -12.50 -12.93
CA ILE A 346 -6.13 -12.03 -13.91
C ILE A 346 -7.38 -12.93 -13.85
N VAL A 347 -8.55 -12.36 -13.54
CA VAL A 347 -9.81 -13.14 -13.39
C VAL A 347 -10.59 -13.20 -14.69
N ASP A 348 -10.77 -12.05 -15.34
CA ASP A 348 -11.53 -11.94 -16.60
C ASP A 348 -10.61 -12.04 -17.82
N ASN A 349 -11.18 -12.02 -19.02
CA ASN A 349 -10.43 -12.11 -20.27
C ASN A 349 -9.60 -10.83 -20.51
N MET A 350 -8.43 -10.76 -19.91
CA MET A 350 -7.47 -9.66 -20.07
C MET A 350 -6.08 -10.21 -20.35
N ASN A 351 -5.27 -9.39 -21.01
CA ASN A 351 -3.85 -9.66 -21.21
C ASN A 351 -3.01 -8.56 -20.58
N ALA A 352 -1.93 -8.94 -19.92
CA ALA A 352 -0.96 -8.01 -19.34
C ALA A 352 0.36 -8.03 -20.10
N TYR A 353 0.87 -6.83 -20.33
CA TYR A 353 2.09 -6.60 -21.10
C TYR A 353 3.08 -5.76 -20.30
N ILE A 354 4.36 -6.13 -20.41
CA ILE A 354 5.49 -5.27 -20.04
C ILE A 354 6.07 -4.62 -21.29
N VAL A 355 6.94 -3.63 -21.10
CA VAL A 355 7.78 -3.09 -22.18
C VAL A 355 9.22 -3.49 -21.91
N GLU A 356 9.87 -4.16 -22.87
CA GLU A 356 11.26 -4.62 -22.72
C GLU A 356 12.28 -3.61 -23.25
N SER A 357 11.92 -2.85 -24.28
CA SER A 357 12.82 -1.87 -24.89
C SER A 357 12.07 -0.85 -25.75
N ILE A 358 12.78 0.14 -26.28
CA ILE A 358 12.30 1.03 -27.35
C ILE A 358 13.08 0.70 -28.62
N GLY A 359 12.38 0.42 -29.71
CA GLY A 359 12.98 0.17 -31.01
C GLY A 359 13.77 1.37 -31.50
N THR A 360 14.96 1.14 -32.06
CA THR A 360 15.91 2.19 -32.45
C THR A 360 16.10 2.32 -33.96
N THR A 361 15.67 1.33 -34.73
CA THR A 361 15.95 1.20 -36.16
C THR A 361 14.72 0.83 -36.99
N GLY A 362 14.74 1.17 -38.29
CA GLY A 362 13.73 0.74 -39.25
C GLY A 362 12.30 1.16 -38.91
N ALA A 363 11.34 0.31 -39.28
CA ALA A 363 9.92 0.49 -39.01
C ALA A 363 9.58 0.51 -37.50
N GLN A 364 10.47 -0.04 -36.67
CA GLN A 364 10.32 -0.13 -35.22
C GLN A 364 10.87 1.08 -34.46
N LYS A 365 11.53 2.00 -35.17
CA LYS A 365 12.19 3.14 -34.56
C LYS A 365 11.18 4.01 -33.81
N GLY A 366 11.49 4.26 -32.53
CA GLY A 366 10.70 5.11 -31.66
C GLY A 366 9.47 4.41 -31.14
N TYR A 367 9.39 3.07 -31.18
CA TYR A 367 8.32 2.43 -30.47
C TYR A 367 8.60 1.29 -29.47
N ALA A 368 7.75 1.20 -28.45
CA ALA A 368 7.90 0.37 -27.27
C ALA A 368 7.60 -1.10 -27.58
N GLN A 369 8.61 -1.95 -27.40
CA GLN A 369 8.53 -3.39 -27.65
C GLN A 369 7.83 -4.06 -26.47
N CYS A 370 6.58 -4.46 -26.70
CA CYS A 370 5.73 -5.06 -25.67
C CYS A 370 5.88 -6.58 -25.64
N LYS A 371 5.87 -7.16 -24.43
CA LYS A 371 5.85 -8.61 -24.24
C LYS A 371 4.69 -8.97 -23.33
N LYS A 372 3.85 -9.89 -23.79
CA LYS A 372 2.78 -10.48 -22.98
C LYS A 372 3.41 -11.31 -21.87
N ILE A 373 2.95 -11.11 -20.64
CA ILE A 373 3.49 -11.81 -19.46
C ILE A 373 2.43 -12.59 -18.69
N ALA A 374 1.16 -12.28 -18.90
CA ALA A 374 0.06 -12.96 -18.25
C ALA A 374 -1.24 -12.80 -19.05
N SER A 375 -2.05 -13.84 -19.03
CA SER A 375 -3.43 -13.90 -19.52
C SER A 375 -4.37 -14.37 -18.39
N GLN A 376 -5.65 -14.59 -18.71
CA GLN A 376 -6.63 -15.07 -17.75
C GLN A 376 -6.15 -16.29 -16.95
N GLY A 377 -6.30 -16.25 -15.63
CA GLY A 377 -5.88 -17.29 -14.69
C GLY A 377 -4.43 -17.18 -14.22
N GLU A 378 -3.58 -16.40 -14.90
CA GLU A 378 -2.17 -16.23 -14.56
C GLU A 378 -1.94 -15.08 -13.58
N VAL A 379 -0.80 -15.12 -12.88
CA VAL A 379 -0.43 -14.17 -11.83
C VAL A 379 0.62 -13.18 -12.33
N ILE A 380 0.39 -11.91 -12.05
CA ILE A 380 1.33 -10.82 -12.24
C ILE A 380 2.01 -10.55 -10.89
N PRO A 381 3.36 -10.64 -10.81
CA PRO A 381 4.08 -10.36 -9.57
C PRO A 381 3.88 -8.92 -9.07
N ALA A 382 3.90 -8.75 -7.74
CA ALA A 382 3.88 -7.43 -7.11
C ALA A 382 4.98 -6.51 -7.65
N GLY A 383 4.72 -5.20 -7.71
CA GLY A 383 5.73 -4.25 -8.16
C GLY A 383 6.10 -4.38 -9.64
N THR A 384 5.25 -4.99 -10.47
CA THR A 384 5.42 -5.03 -11.93
C THR A 384 4.52 -4.00 -12.59
N PRO A 385 5.06 -2.89 -13.15
CA PRO A 385 4.25 -1.95 -13.92
C PRO A 385 3.86 -2.56 -15.26
N ILE A 386 2.58 -2.48 -15.62
CA ILE A 386 2.02 -3.17 -16.79
C ILE A 386 1.11 -2.26 -17.62
N VAL A 387 0.90 -2.68 -18.87
CA VAL A 387 -0.25 -2.28 -19.70
C VAL A 387 -1.24 -3.45 -19.71
N LEU A 388 -2.52 -3.14 -19.53
CA LEU A 388 -3.63 -4.10 -19.56
C LEU A 388 -4.47 -3.88 -20.81
N GLU A 389 -4.77 -4.98 -21.48
CA GLU A 389 -5.77 -5.11 -22.53
C GLU A 389 -7.07 -5.66 -21.93
N CYS A 390 -8.17 -4.96 -22.14
CA CYS A 390 -9.47 -5.19 -21.50
C CYS A 390 -10.58 -5.33 -22.54
N GLU A 391 -11.60 -6.13 -22.24
CA GLU A 391 -12.78 -6.30 -23.10
C GLU A 391 -13.74 -5.12 -23.03
N SER A 392 -13.77 -4.41 -21.89
CA SER A 392 -14.73 -3.33 -21.65
C SER A 392 -14.13 -2.20 -20.82
N THR A 393 -14.91 -1.14 -20.62
CA THR A 393 -14.59 -0.05 -19.68
C THR A 393 -15.07 -0.31 -18.25
N GLN A 394 -15.81 -1.40 -18.01
CA GLN A 394 -16.45 -1.69 -16.73
C GLN A 394 -15.53 -2.53 -15.83
N SER A 395 -15.31 -2.08 -14.60
CA SER A 395 -14.38 -2.74 -13.68
C SER A 395 -14.83 -4.14 -13.23
N ASN A 396 -16.14 -4.40 -13.21
CA ASN A 396 -16.71 -5.71 -12.89
C ASN A 396 -16.50 -6.77 -13.98
N ALA A 397 -16.06 -6.36 -15.18
CA ALA A 397 -15.69 -7.23 -16.29
C ALA A 397 -14.17 -7.24 -16.56
N ASN A 398 -13.40 -6.55 -15.72
CA ASN A 398 -11.95 -6.41 -15.80
C ASN A 398 -11.33 -6.67 -14.41
N ARG A 399 -11.69 -7.79 -13.79
CA ARG A 399 -11.35 -8.11 -12.41
C ARG A 399 -9.93 -8.65 -12.27
N LEU A 400 -9.30 -8.25 -11.17
CA LEU A 400 -7.97 -8.64 -10.73
C LEU A 400 -8.07 -9.08 -9.28
N LEU A 401 -7.59 -10.28 -8.97
CA LEU A 401 -7.64 -10.85 -7.62
C LEU A 401 -6.27 -10.71 -6.95
N PRO A 402 -6.13 -9.96 -5.85
CA PRO A 402 -4.92 -10.00 -5.03
C PRO A 402 -4.69 -11.42 -4.50
N VAL A 403 -3.47 -11.93 -4.64
CA VAL A 403 -3.11 -13.29 -4.20
C VAL A 403 -1.79 -13.29 -3.42
N ALA A 404 -1.62 -14.30 -2.57
CA ALA A 404 -0.35 -14.55 -1.93
C ALA A 404 0.62 -15.14 -2.97
N ASP A 405 1.58 -14.33 -3.40
CA ASP A 405 2.65 -14.72 -4.30
C ASP A 405 3.90 -13.90 -3.97
N ALA A 406 5.07 -14.54 -3.93
CA ALA A 406 6.34 -13.90 -3.56
C ALA A 406 7.33 -13.83 -4.72
N SER A 407 6.87 -14.08 -5.95
CA SER A 407 7.70 -13.99 -7.14
C SER A 407 8.22 -12.57 -7.30
N PRO A 408 9.50 -12.40 -7.65
CA PRO A 408 10.06 -11.07 -7.87
C PRO A 408 9.47 -10.41 -9.11
N ALA A 409 9.48 -9.08 -9.14
CA ALA A 409 9.13 -8.32 -10.34
C ALA A 409 10.08 -8.67 -11.51
N LEU A 410 9.55 -8.63 -12.73
CA LEU A 410 10.29 -9.01 -13.94
C LEU A 410 11.41 -8.01 -14.26
N ALA A 411 12.65 -8.49 -14.35
CA ALA A 411 13.85 -7.65 -14.47
C ALA A 411 14.01 -6.96 -15.84
N ASN A 412 13.43 -7.52 -16.90
CA ASN A 412 13.47 -7.02 -18.27
C ASN A 412 12.43 -5.91 -18.55
N ASN A 413 11.72 -5.40 -17.55
CA ASN A 413 10.70 -4.37 -17.74
C ASN A 413 11.27 -2.95 -17.59
N ILE A 414 11.19 -2.14 -18.65
CA ILE A 414 11.61 -0.74 -18.63
C ILE A 414 10.51 0.21 -18.15
N LEU A 415 9.27 -0.27 -17.99
CA LEU A 415 8.21 0.51 -17.34
C LEU A 415 8.60 0.81 -15.89
N LYS A 416 8.13 1.97 -15.43
CA LYS A 416 8.26 2.45 -14.06
C LYS A 416 6.87 2.77 -13.53
N GLY A 417 6.76 2.79 -12.21
CA GLY A 417 5.55 3.16 -11.51
C GLY A 417 5.90 3.85 -10.20
N VAL A 418 4.97 4.67 -9.73
CA VAL A 418 4.97 5.25 -8.38
C VAL A 418 3.65 4.89 -7.72
N PHE A 419 3.65 4.64 -6.41
CA PHE A 419 2.42 4.29 -5.69
C PHE A 419 1.56 5.53 -5.43
N PHE A 420 2.19 6.64 -5.10
CA PHE A 420 1.51 7.90 -4.81
C PHE A 420 1.71 8.91 -5.94
N ASP A 421 0.89 9.97 -5.93
CA ASP A 421 1.09 11.11 -6.81
C ASP A 421 2.46 11.74 -6.55
N GLU A 422 3.27 11.87 -7.61
CA GLU A 422 4.66 12.31 -7.51
C GLU A 422 4.89 13.54 -8.41
N PRO A 423 5.54 14.61 -7.92
CA PRO A 423 5.97 15.71 -8.77
C PRO A 423 6.84 15.22 -9.92
N LYS A 424 6.47 15.57 -11.16
CA LYS A 424 7.22 15.17 -12.37
C LYS A 424 8.70 15.55 -12.29
N ALA A 425 9.01 16.69 -11.69
CA ALA A 425 10.38 17.18 -11.52
C ALA A 425 11.27 16.24 -10.69
N ASN A 426 10.69 15.50 -9.73
CA ASN A 426 11.43 14.53 -8.92
C ASN A 426 11.81 13.28 -9.70
N LEU A 427 11.07 12.98 -10.78
CA LEU A 427 11.28 11.80 -11.63
C LEU A 427 12.19 12.10 -12.83
N GLU A 428 12.14 13.31 -13.37
CA GLU A 428 12.94 13.75 -14.53
C GLU A 428 14.37 14.14 -14.15
N VAL A 429 15.11 13.16 -13.61
CA VAL A 429 16.52 13.29 -13.25
C VAL A 429 17.44 12.79 -14.37
N SER A 430 18.69 13.26 -14.37
CA SER A 430 19.75 12.77 -15.27
C SER A 430 19.43 12.83 -16.77
N GLY A 431 18.73 13.89 -17.20
CA GLY A 431 18.38 14.11 -18.61
C GLY A 431 17.28 13.18 -19.15
N LYS A 432 16.59 12.43 -18.29
CA LYS A 432 15.43 11.61 -18.65
C LYS A 432 14.13 12.39 -18.51
N THR A 433 13.13 12.00 -19.28
CA THR A 433 11.82 12.63 -19.34
C THR A 433 10.72 11.59 -19.25
N VAL A 434 9.63 11.94 -18.58
CA VAL A 434 8.50 11.02 -18.37
C VAL A 434 7.67 10.91 -19.64
N ARG A 435 7.20 9.70 -19.93
CA ARG A 435 6.18 9.39 -20.93
C ARG A 435 5.05 8.59 -20.28
N VAL A 436 3.82 9.06 -20.42
CA VAL A 436 2.64 8.41 -19.84
C VAL A 436 1.86 7.65 -20.89
N PHE A 437 1.25 6.55 -20.49
CA PHE A 437 0.37 5.76 -21.34
C PHE A 437 -0.86 6.59 -21.74
N ASN A 438 -1.09 6.76 -23.04
CA ASN A 438 -2.20 7.53 -23.58
C ASN A 438 -2.48 7.13 -25.03
N ILE A 439 -3.47 7.77 -25.64
CA ILE A 439 -3.79 7.63 -27.06
C ILE A 439 -3.52 8.95 -27.81
N ASN A 440 -2.94 8.87 -29.00
CA ASN A 440 -2.83 9.96 -29.95
C ASN A 440 -4.20 10.16 -30.62
N PRO A 441 -4.81 11.36 -30.54
CA PRO A 441 -6.13 11.60 -31.10
C PRO A 441 -6.16 11.58 -32.64
N LYS A 442 -5.00 11.57 -33.32
CA LYS A 442 -4.93 11.52 -34.77
C LYS A 442 -5.27 10.12 -35.27
N THR A 443 -6.42 9.99 -35.93
CA THR A 443 -6.94 8.75 -36.53
C THR A 443 -6.01 8.14 -37.60
N THR A 444 -5.15 8.95 -38.21
CA THR A 444 -4.18 8.51 -39.23
C THR A 444 -2.93 7.82 -38.66
N ALA A 445 -2.73 7.82 -37.33
CA ALA A 445 -1.61 7.11 -36.72
C ALA A 445 -1.76 5.59 -36.90
N ARG A 446 -0.71 4.88 -37.35
CA ARG A 446 -0.71 3.42 -37.52
C ARG A 446 -1.13 2.72 -36.22
N ASN A 447 -0.45 3.03 -35.11
CA ASN A 447 -0.88 2.71 -33.75
C ASN A 447 -1.04 3.99 -32.92
N PRO A 448 -2.26 4.37 -32.51
CA PRO A 448 -2.48 5.58 -31.73
C PRO A 448 -2.21 5.36 -30.23
N LEU A 449 -2.14 4.14 -29.71
CA LEU A 449 -1.78 3.91 -28.31
C LEU A 449 -0.26 4.07 -28.14
N GLY A 450 0.19 4.62 -27.01
CA GLY A 450 1.60 4.94 -26.84
C GLY A 450 1.97 5.51 -25.48
N PHE A 451 3.27 5.63 -25.24
CA PHE A 451 3.81 6.39 -24.13
C PHE A 451 4.20 7.80 -24.61
N TYR A 452 3.31 8.76 -24.37
CA TYR A 452 3.45 10.12 -24.88
C TYR A 452 4.04 11.07 -23.83
N ARG A 453 4.71 12.13 -24.31
CA ARG A 453 5.25 13.19 -23.44
C ARG A 453 4.14 13.78 -22.58
N TYR A 454 4.36 13.77 -21.27
CA TYR A 454 3.43 14.33 -20.32
C TYR A 454 3.67 15.82 -20.12
N LYS A 455 2.60 16.63 -20.26
CA LYS A 455 2.66 18.09 -20.11
C LYS A 455 2.24 18.59 -18.72
N GLY A 456 1.68 17.72 -17.89
CA GLY A 456 1.31 18.07 -16.51
C GLY A 456 2.52 18.11 -15.58
N THR A 457 2.26 18.51 -14.33
CA THR A 457 3.29 18.67 -13.29
C THR A 457 3.32 17.51 -12.29
N ILE A 458 2.27 16.69 -12.23
CA ILE A 458 2.13 15.58 -11.26
C ILE A 458 1.89 14.28 -12.01
N ILE A 459 2.72 13.27 -11.75
CA ILE A 459 2.49 11.90 -12.23
C ILE A 459 1.54 11.22 -11.26
N LYS A 460 0.45 10.66 -11.78
CA LYS A 460 -0.53 9.97 -10.96
C LYS A 460 0.00 8.63 -10.45
N GLY A 461 -0.28 8.34 -9.19
CA GLY A 461 0.03 7.05 -8.55
C GLY A 461 -0.63 5.87 -9.27
N ASN A 462 -0.08 4.68 -9.03
CA ASN A 462 -0.55 3.38 -9.53
C ASN A 462 -0.65 3.23 -11.05
N ARG A 463 0.03 4.09 -11.83
CA ARG A 463 0.07 3.99 -13.29
C ARG A 463 1.48 3.70 -13.76
N ALA A 464 1.58 2.88 -14.81
CA ALA A 464 2.85 2.66 -15.47
C ALA A 464 3.19 3.82 -16.41
N PHE A 465 4.48 4.18 -16.44
CA PHE A 465 5.08 5.19 -17.31
C PHE A 465 6.47 4.75 -17.77
N LEU A 466 7.03 5.46 -18.74
CA LEU A 466 8.44 5.30 -19.15
C LEU A 466 9.26 6.51 -18.71
N LEU A 467 10.52 6.26 -18.35
CA LEU A 467 11.53 7.27 -18.08
C LEU A 467 12.68 7.11 -19.07
N ILE A 468 12.69 7.92 -20.12
CA ILE A 468 13.61 7.79 -21.28
C ILE A 468 14.32 9.10 -21.57
N ASP A 469 15.47 9.04 -22.24
CA ASP A 469 16.30 10.22 -22.54
C ASP A 469 15.51 11.33 -23.25
N ALA A 470 15.72 12.58 -22.84
CA ALA A 470 14.99 13.75 -23.35
C ALA A 470 15.05 13.88 -24.88
N ASN A 471 16.21 13.52 -25.45
CA ASN A 471 16.55 13.64 -26.86
C ASN A 471 16.12 12.43 -27.69
N SER A 472 15.57 11.38 -27.05
CA SER A 472 15.00 10.24 -27.79
C SER A 472 13.77 10.68 -28.59
N SER A 473 13.70 10.26 -29.86
CA SER A 473 12.48 10.36 -30.66
C SER A 473 11.36 9.62 -29.90
N GLY A 474 10.19 10.25 -29.71
CA GLY A 474 9.20 9.79 -28.74
C GLY A 474 8.81 8.31 -28.87
N ALA A 475 8.61 7.65 -27.72
CA ALA A 475 8.21 6.24 -27.61
C ALA A 475 6.71 6.04 -27.88
N LYS A 476 6.31 5.93 -29.16
CA LYS A 476 4.99 5.37 -29.51
C LYS A 476 4.96 3.90 -29.03
N LEU A 477 3.82 3.19 -28.96
CA LEU A 477 3.85 1.72 -28.70
C LEU A 477 4.07 0.97 -30.00
N ASP A 478 5.10 0.15 -30.08
CA ASP A 478 5.44 -0.57 -31.30
C ASP A 478 4.87 -1.95 -31.13
N GLY A 479 4.33 -2.51 -32.20
CA GLY A 479 3.67 -3.80 -32.08
C GLY A 479 2.33 -3.71 -31.36
N TYR A 480 1.41 -2.90 -31.90
CA TYR A 480 0.09 -3.48 -32.16
C TYR A 480 0.08 -3.94 -33.61
N ASP A 481 0.92 -4.93 -33.92
CA ASP A 481 0.40 -6.07 -34.66
C ASP A 481 -0.27 -6.94 -33.61
N MET A 482 -1.59 -6.86 -33.55
CA MET A 482 -2.39 -8.02 -33.09
C MET A 482 -2.51 -9.04 -34.25
N GLU A 483 -1.67 -8.93 -35.28
CA GLU A 483 -1.50 -9.93 -36.35
C GLU A 483 -0.65 -11.12 -35.87
N GLU A 484 -1.03 -11.71 -34.75
CA GLU A 484 -0.96 -13.17 -34.64
C GLU A 484 -2.38 -13.75 -34.70
N GLU A 485 -3.18 -13.26 -35.64
CA GLU A 485 -4.23 -14.05 -36.28
C GLU A 485 -4.04 -13.97 -37.80
N GLY A 486 -3.21 -14.88 -38.32
CA GLY A 486 -3.13 -15.21 -39.74
C GLY A 486 -2.40 -14.18 -40.60
N ILE A 487 -1.12 -14.42 -40.84
CA ILE A 487 -0.36 -13.84 -41.95
C ILE A 487 -1.19 -13.98 -43.24
N VAL A 488 -1.82 -12.90 -43.69
CA VAL A 488 -2.26 -12.79 -45.08
C VAL A 488 -1.24 -11.90 -45.75
N ASN A 489 -0.35 -12.53 -46.52
CA ASN A 489 0.71 -11.88 -47.29
C ASN A 489 0.14 -10.86 -48.30
N GLY A 490 -0.15 -9.65 -47.84
CA GLY A 490 -0.47 -8.48 -48.64
C GLY A 490 0.78 -7.75 -49.14
N ILE A 491 0.68 -7.03 -50.25
CA ILE A 491 1.77 -6.19 -50.78
C ILE A 491 1.72 -4.85 -50.04
N ASP A 492 2.70 -4.59 -49.17
CA ASP A 492 2.71 -3.38 -48.33
C ASP A 492 3.19 -2.11 -49.04
N GLU A 493 3.97 -2.23 -50.13
CA GLU A 493 4.48 -1.07 -50.85
C GLU A 493 4.87 -1.40 -52.29
N VAL A 494 4.51 -0.51 -53.23
CA VAL A 494 4.95 -0.56 -54.63
C VAL A 494 6.03 0.51 -54.81
N THR A 495 7.28 0.10 -54.99
CA THR A 495 8.39 1.01 -55.31
C THR A 495 8.22 1.58 -56.73
N THR A 496 8.42 2.89 -56.89
CA THR A 496 8.32 3.59 -58.19
C THR A 496 9.58 3.47 -59.05
N THR A 497 10.56 2.68 -58.62
CA THR A 497 11.80 2.43 -59.36
C THR A 497 11.48 1.63 -60.62
N THR A 498 11.76 2.20 -61.80
CA THR A 498 11.73 1.46 -63.06
C THR A 498 12.76 0.35 -62.99
N VAL A 499 12.32 -0.90 -63.03
CA VAL A 499 13.21 -2.06 -63.14
C VAL A 499 13.53 -2.22 -64.61
N GLU A 500 14.80 -2.13 -64.99
CA GLU A 500 15.24 -2.54 -66.32
C GLU A 500 15.07 -4.05 -66.43
N ILE A 501 14.22 -4.47 -67.36
CA ILE A 501 13.93 -5.89 -67.63
C ILE A 501 14.55 -6.22 -68.99
N ASP A 502 15.27 -7.34 -69.05
CA ASP A 502 15.83 -7.87 -70.31
C ASP A 502 14.72 -8.05 -71.36
N ALA A 503 15.02 -7.73 -72.63
CA ALA A 503 14.07 -7.85 -73.73
C ALA A 503 13.53 -9.29 -73.92
N ASN A 504 14.25 -10.31 -73.43
CA ASN A 504 13.90 -11.72 -73.48
C ASN A 504 13.38 -12.26 -72.12
N ALA A 505 13.09 -11.40 -71.15
CA ALA A 505 12.61 -11.85 -69.85
C ALA A 505 11.27 -12.59 -69.95
N VAL A 506 11.15 -13.68 -69.20
CA VAL A 506 9.94 -14.50 -69.16
C VAL A 506 9.01 -13.99 -68.05
N TYR A 507 7.76 -13.73 -68.41
CA TYR A 507 6.73 -13.26 -67.49
C TYR A 507 5.85 -14.41 -67.04
N TYR A 508 5.44 -14.40 -65.78
CA TYR A 508 4.43 -15.30 -65.24
C TYR A 508 3.28 -14.50 -64.63
N ASP A 509 2.05 -15.01 -64.74
CA ASP A 509 0.94 -14.48 -63.94
C ASP A 509 1.03 -14.91 -62.47
N LEU A 510 0.12 -14.43 -61.64
CA LEU A 510 0.10 -14.74 -60.20
C LEU A 510 -0.21 -16.21 -59.90
N GLN A 511 -0.65 -16.98 -60.90
CA GLN A 511 -0.91 -18.40 -60.84
C GLN A 511 0.29 -19.23 -61.35
N GLY A 512 1.40 -18.59 -61.72
CA GLY A 512 2.62 -19.25 -62.17
C GLY A 512 2.56 -19.73 -63.62
N ARG A 513 1.60 -19.27 -64.43
CA ARG A 513 1.53 -19.58 -65.86
C ARG A 513 2.36 -18.59 -66.64
N ARG A 514 3.13 -19.06 -67.62
CA ARG A 514 3.93 -18.21 -68.51
C ARG A 514 3.02 -17.34 -69.38
N VAL A 515 3.38 -16.06 -69.52
CA VAL A 515 2.67 -15.07 -70.33
C VAL A 515 3.63 -14.51 -71.37
N ASP A 516 3.34 -14.72 -72.65
CA ASP A 516 4.24 -14.30 -73.74
C ASP A 516 4.08 -12.81 -74.11
N HIS A 517 2.90 -12.22 -73.88
CA HIS A 517 2.61 -10.81 -74.17
C HIS A 517 1.93 -10.17 -72.96
N PRO A 518 2.69 -9.73 -71.94
CA PRO A 518 2.11 -9.13 -70.76
C PRO A 518 1.54 -7.75 -71.11
N VAL A 519 0.26 -7.55 -70.82
CA VAL A 519 -0.43 -6.26 -70.91
C VAL A 519 -0.38 -5.54 -69.55
N ARG A 520 -1.28 -4.59 -69.28
CA ARG A 520 -1.40 -3.96 -67.96
C ARG A 520 -1.75 -4.97 -66.88
N GLY A 521 -0.96 -5.03 -65.81
CA GLY A 521 -1.22 -5.97 -64.71
C GLY A 521 0.00 -6.26 -63.83
N ILE A 522 -0.18 -7.16 -62.87
CA ILE A 522 0.88 -7.65 -61.98
C ILE A 522 1.42 -8.96 -62.52
N TYR A 523 2.74 -9.04 -62.70
CA TYR A 523 3.43 -10.23 -63.19
C TYR A 523 4.61 -10.57 -62.30
N ILE A 524 5.12 -11.79 -62.44
CA ILE A 524 6.36 -12.25 -61.82
C ILE A 524 7.43 -12.35 -62.91
N VAL A 525 8.55 -11.65 -62.72
CA VAL A 525 9.72 -11.68 -63.60
C VAL A 525 10.97 -11.81 -62.73
N ASN A 526 11.85 -12.76 -63.02
CA ASN A 526 13.07 -13.02 -62.25
C ASN A 526 12.82 -13.15 -60.74
N GLY A 527 11.71 -13.80 -60.37
CA GLY A 527 11.32 -14.01 -58.97
C GLY A 527 10.77 -12.78 -58.24
N LYS A 528 10.58 -11.64 -58.93
CA LYS A 528 10.03 -10.40 -58.36
C LYS A 528 8.66 -10.07 -58.97
N LYS A 529 7.75 -9.56 -58.14
CA LYS A 529 6.46 -9.01 -58.61
C LYS A 529 6.73 -7.64 -59.24
N VAL A 530 6.30 -7.45 -60.48
CA VAL A 530 6.41 -6.20 -61.23
C VAL A 530 5.03 -5.76 -61.71
N ILE A 531 4.84 -4.44 -61.85
CA ILE A 531 3.61 -3.88 -62.42
C ILE A 531 3.92 -3.35 -63.80
N ILE A 532 3.22 -3.88 -64.80
CA ILE A 532 3.22 -3.31 -66.15
C ILE A 532 2.04 -2.33 -66.22
N LYS A 533 2.35 -1.07 -66.53
CA LYS A 533 1.40 0.07 -66.55
C LYS A 533 0.91 0.39 -67.95
#